data_AF-A0A968YH85-F1
#
_entry.id   AF-A0A968YH85-F1
#
_cell.length_a   1.000
_cell.length_b   1.000
_cell.length_c   1.000
_cell.angle_alpha   90.00
_cell.angle_beta   90.00
_cell.angle_gamma   90.00
#
_symmetry.space_group_name_H-M   'P 1'
#
loop_
_entity.id
_entity.type
_entity.pdbx_description
1 polymer ?
#
loop_
_entity_poly.entity_id
_entity_poly.type
_entity_poly.pdbx_seq_one_letter_code
_entity_poly.pdbx_strand_id
1 'polypeptide(L)'
;MEAILMVLGGLLLGIILTIAILYFFLVVLVLPTRESIFNLQQQSLAPKHIAPKLPELRDLQLLMEHKQPQPMEARSWHDQAEYLALRADIQADSQPYWRIPSFLRGFMPKSWKEAWHYHESLTYIDDSIPKIVSNWDTQEFSRRCTPTLLQSTQREALEQSFADMLGRCGKMTAYQGIKYFGLDNPHENSGWQFVAQADFEHGWAIITGRVIWQGQRCLLDHFSISNAV
;
A
#
# COMPACT_ATOMS: atom_id res chain seq x y z
N MET A 1 -1.39 -28.57 -61.78
CA MET A 1 -2.46 -28.64 -60.76
C MET A 1 -1.92 -28.98 -59.38
N GLU A 2 -0.97 -29.90 -59.23
CA GLU A 2 -0.45 -30.35 -57.92
C GLU A 2 0.23 -29.25 -57.09
N ALA A 3 1.03 -28.38 -57.73
CA ALA A 3 1.70 -27.28 -57.02
C ALA A 3 0.73 -26.25 -56.41
N ILE A 4 -0.41 -26.00 -57.07
CA ILE A 4 -1.44 -25.08 -56.58
C ILE A 4 -2.18 -25.70 -55.39
N LEU A 5 -2.44 -27.01 -55.43
CA LEU A 5 -3.05 -27.76 -54.33
C LEU A 5 -2.17 -27.80 -53.08
N MET A 6 -0.85 -27.96 -53.24
CA MET A 6 0.09 -27.95 -52.11
C MET A 6 0.17 -26.58 -51.42
N VAL A 7 0.20 -25.49 -52.20
CA VAL A 7 0.22 -24.12 -51.65
C VAL A 7 -1.09 -23.81 -50.92
N LEU A 8 -2.23 -24.20 -51.49
CA LEU A 8 -3.54 -23.99 -50.86
C LEU A 8 -3.66 -24.78 -49.54
N GLY A 9 -3.16 -26.03 -49.52
CA GLY A 9 -3.16 -26.87 -48.33
C GLY A 9 -2.31 -26.30 -47.19
N GLY A 10 -1.12 -25.77 -47.50
CA GLY A 10 -0.26 -25.12 -46.51
C GLY A 10 -0.89 -23.85 -45.92
N LEU A 11 -1.56 -23.05 -46.75
CA LEU A 11 -2.22 -21.82 -46.32
C LEU A 11 -3.43 -22.11 -45.41
N LEU A 12 -4.20 -23.15 -45.75
CA LEU A 12 -5.36 -23.58 -44.97
C LEU A 12 -4.94 -24.17 -43.61
N LEU A 13 -3.85 -24.94 -43.57
CA LEU A 13 -3.26 -25.43 -42.32
C LEU A 13 -2.77 -24.28 -41.43
N GLY A 14 -2.13 -23.27 -42.02
CA GLY A 14 -1.67 -22.08 -41.31
C GLY A 14 -2.81 -21.31 -40.65
N ILE A 15 -3.91 -21.10 -41.38
CA ILE A 15 -5.11 -20.43 -40.85
C ILE A 15 -5.70 -21.21 -39.67
N ILE A 16 -5.86 -22.53 -39.82
CA ILE A 16 -6.40 -23.38 -38.74
C ILE A 16 -5.50 -23.29 -37.49
N LEU A 17 -4.18 -23.33 -37.66
CA LEU A 17 -3.23 -23.22 -36.55
C LEU A 17 -3.36 -21.86 -35.84
N THR A 18 -3.45 -20.75 -36.59
CA THR A 18 -3.65 -19.43 -36.00
C THR A 18 -4.97 -19.30 -35.25
N ILE A 19 -6.06 -19.88 -35.76
CA ILE A 19 -7.36 -19.89 -35.07
C ILE A 19 -7.28 -20.72 -33.79
N ALA A 20 -6.61 -21.87 -33.82
CA ALA A 20 -6.44 -22.72 -32.64
C ALA A 20 -5.62 -22.02 -31.54
N ILE A 21 -4.55 -21.31 -31.91
CA ILE A 21 -3.75 -20.51 -30.97
C ILE A 21 -4.59 -19.37 -30.39
N LEU A 22 -5.32 -18.63 -31.23
CA LEU A 22 -6.17 -17.53 -30.79
C LEU A 22 -7.27 -18.03 -29.83
N TYR A 23 -7.88 -19.19 -30.14
CA TYR A 23 -8.88 -19.82 -29.29
C TYR A 23 -8.29 -20.28 -27.96
N PHE A 24 -7.09 -20.86 -27.96
CA PHE A 24 -6.38 -21.23 -26.73
C PHE A 24 -6.12 -20.00 -25.86
N PHE A 25 -5.63 -18.89 -26.44
CA PHE A 25 -5.47 -17.64 -25.70
C PHE A 25 -6.80 -17.12 -25.16
N LEU A 26 -7.88 -17.15 -25.94
CA LEU A 26 -9.19 -16.68 -25.49
C LEU A 26 -9.76 -17.54 -24.36
N VAL A 27 -9.62 -18.87 -24.43
CA VAL A 27 -10.05 -19.80 -23.37
C VAL A 27 -9.22 -19.58 -22.11
N VAL A 28 -7.89 -19.50 -22.21
CA VAL A 28 -7.00 -19.30 -21.05
C VAL A 28 -7.16 -17.91 -20.42
N LEU A 29 -7.41 -16.86 -21.21
CA LEU A 29 -7.65 -15.49 -20.69
C LEU A 29 -9.06 -15.30 -20.12
N VAL A 30 -10.07 -15.97 -20.66
CA VAL A 30 -11.48 -15.72 -20.29
C VAL A 30 -11.98 -16.69 -19.21
N LEU A 31 -11.52 -17.96 -19.15
CA LEU A 31 -11.98 -18.89 -18.11
C LEU A 31 -11.74 -18.45 -16.66
N PRO A 32 -10.63 -17.78 -16.27
CA PRO A 32 -10.43 -17.40 -14.87
C PRO A 32 -11.39 -16.30 -14.40
N THR A 33 -12.12 -15.64 -15.32
CA THR A 33 -13.02 -14.53 -15.00
C THR A 33 -14.48 -14.94 -14.80
N ARG A 34 -14.86 -16.20 -15.07
CA ARG A 34 -16.26 -16.64 -14.94
C ARG A 34 -16.63 -17.20 -13.56
N GLU A 35 -15.69 -17.60 -12.73
CA GLU A 35 -16.00 -18.11 -11.38
C GLU A 35 -16.32 -17.01 -10.36
N SER A 36 -15.95 -15.74 -10.62
CA SER A 36 -16.24 -14.65 -9.67
C SER A 36 -17.62 -14.02 -9.84
N ILE A 37 -18.31 -14.24 -10.96
CA ILE A 37 -19.58 -13.55 -11.24
C ILE A 37 -20.78 -14.30 -10.63
N PHE A 38 -20.68 -15.61 -10.37
CA PHE A 38 -21.79 -16.40 -9.82
C PHE A 38 -21.97 -16.30 -8.29
N ASN A 39 -20.99 -15.77 -7.54
CA ASN A 39 -21.07 -15.64 -6.08
C ASN A 39 -21.53 -14.27 -5.58
N LEU A 40 -21.80 -13.31 -6.47
CA LEU A 40 -22.16 -11.92 -6.10
C LEU A 40 -23.68 -11.68 -5.97
N GLN A 41 -24.53 -12.69 -6.20
CA GLN A 41 -25.98 -12.48 -6.28
C GLN A 41 -26.78 -12.95 -5.05
N GLN A 42 -26.14 -13.39 -3.96
CA GLN A 42 -26.84 -14.06 -2.84
C GLN A 42 -26.72 -13.43 -1.45
N GLN A 43 -26.17 -12.20 -1.32
CA GLN A 43 -26.17 -11.49 -0.03
C GLN A 43 -26.70 -10.06 -0.18
N SER A 44 -28.00 -9.97 -0.44
CA SER A 44 -28.79 -8.75 -0.30
C SER A 44 -30.10 -9.12 0.37
N LEU A 45 -30.18 -8.98 1.69
CA LEU A 45 -31.40 -8.67 2.46
C LEU A 45 -31.12 -8.74 3.98
N ALA A 46 -30.86 -7.59 4.60
CA ALA A 46 -31.43 -7.20 5.90
C ALA A 46 -30.98 -5.77 6.27
N PRO A 47 -31.91 -4.84 6.59
CA PRO A 47 -31.56 -3.52 7.10
C PRO A 47 -31.41 -3.58 8.62
N LYS A 48 -30.36 -2.97 9.19
CA LYS A 48 -30.30 -2.67 10.62
C LYS A 48 -29.92 -1.22 10.88
N HIS A 49 -30.78 -0.60 11.67
CA HIS A 49 -30.78 0.79 12.13
C HIS A 49 -29.42 1.31 12.61
N ILE A 50 -29.09 2.52 12.18
CA ILE A 50 -28.06 3.37 12.77
C ILE A 50 -28.70 4.19 13.89
N ALA A 51 -28.14 4.10 15.09
CA ALA A 51 -28.27 5.11 16.14
C ALA A 51 -26.87 5.40 16.70
N PRO A 52 -26.53 6.68 16.98
CA PRO A 52 -25.15 7.10 17.19
C PRO A 52 -24.73 6.88 18.63
N LYS A 53 -23.55 6.30 18.87
CA LYS A 53 -22.92 6.29 20.19
C LYS A 53 -21.52 6.87 20.11
N LEU A 54 -21.42 8.08 20.66
CA LEU A 54 -20.25 8.91 20.90
C LEU A 54 -19.72 8.76 22.36
N PRO A 55 -19.27 7.57 22.85
CA PRO A 55 -18.51 7.54 24.11
C PRO A 55 -17.13 6.84 24.05
N GLU A 56 -16.61 6.42 22.89
CA GLU A 56 -15.39 5.58 22.85
C GLU A 56 -14.06 6.34 23.06
N LEU A 57 -14.02 7.66 22.89
CA LEU A 57 -12.78 8.44 23.02
C LEU A 57 -12.36 8.72 24.47
N ARG A 58 -13.32 8.70 25.42
CA ARG A 58 -13.02 8.98 26.84
C ARG A 58 -12.43 7.76 27.55
N ASP A 59 -12.83 6.56 27.13
CA ASP A 59 -12.34 5.30 27.68
C ASP A 59 -10.91 4.97 27.20
N LEU A 60 -10.55 5.40 25.98
CA LEU A 60 -9.17 5.30 25.48
C LEU A 60 -8.21 6.23 26.24
N GLN A 61 -8.65 7.43 26.60
CA GLN A 61 -7.82 8.40 27.33
C GLN A 61 -7.60 7.97 28.79
N LEU A 62 -8.61 7.36 29.44
CA LEU A 62 -8.47 6.76 30.77
C LEU A 62 -7.61 5.49 30.77
N LEU A 63 -7.60 4.73 29.67
CA LEU A 63 -6.71 3.56 29.50
C LEU A 63 -5.23 3.97 29.36
N MET A 64 -4.95 5.15 28.80
CA MET A 64 -3.60 5.69 28.69
C MET A 64 -3.08 6.29 30.00
N GLU A 65 -3.95 6.89 30.83
CA GLU A 65 -3.54 7.49 32.11
C GLU A 65 -3.30 6.46 33.23
N HIS A 66 -3.89 5.26 33.16
CA HIS A 66 -3.81 4.29 34.27
C HIS A 66 -2.82 3.13 34.08
N LYS A 67 -2.10 3.08 32.96
CA LYS A 67 -1.06 2.07 32.75
C LYS A 67 0.30 2.72 32.51
N GLN A 68 1.04 2.85 33.59
CA GLN A 68 2.50 2.77 33.54
C GLN A 68 2.86 1.55 32.67
N PRO A 69 3.70 1.70 31.63
CA PRO A 69 3.90 0.64 30.65
C PRO A 69 4.61 -0.53 31.32
N GLN A 70 3.83 -1.51 31.78
CA GLN A 70 4.34 -2.87 31.84
C GLN A 70 4.68 -3.25 30.40
N PRO A 71 5.84 -3.88 30.15
CA PRO A 71 6.16 -4.43 28.85
C PRO A 71 5.12 -5.53 28.58
N MET A 72 4.03 -5.15 27.92
CA MET A 72 3.22 -6.10 27.21
C MET A 72 4.15 -6.67 26.16
N GLU A 73 4.63 -7.88 26.41
CA GLU A 73 5.10 -8.76 25.35
C GLU A 73 4.03 -8.70 24.27
N ALA A 74 4.37 -7.98 23.19
CA ALA A 74 3.62 -8.00 21.96
C ALA A 74 3.49 -9.47 21.61
N ARG A 75 2.30 -10.04 21.80
CA ARG A 75 1.97 -11.38 21.33
C ARG A 75 2.18 -11.36 19.83
N SER A 76 3.39 -11.80 19.47
CA SER A 76 3.90 -12.25 18.21
C SER A 76 2.84 -12.33 17.10
N TRP A 77 2.66 -11.23 16.38
CA TRP A 77 2.25 -11.31 14.97
C TRP A 77 3.43 -11.76 14.07
N HIS A 78 4.58 -12.06 14.69
CA HIS A 78 5.73 -12.69 14.05
C HIS A 78 5.48 -14.17 13.68
N ASP A 79 4.37 -14.79 14.11
CA ASP A 79 4.07 -16.21 13.85
C ASP A 79 3.28 -16.49 12.56
N GLN A 80 2.98 -15.48 11.73
CA GLN A 80 2.51 -15.77 10.37
C GLN A 80 3.70 -16.22 9.53
N ALA A 81 3.92 -17.53 9.48
CA ALA A 81 4.92 -18.17 8.63
C ALA A 81 4.87 -17.68 7.18
N GLU A 82 3.69 -17.30 6.67
CA GLU A 82 3.53 -16.66 5.35
C GLU A 82 4.17 -15.27 5.26
N TYR A 83 4.10 -14.45 6.32
CA TYR A 83 4.75 -13.13 6.35
C TYR A 83 6.27 -13.26 6.48
N LEU A 84 6.75 -14.20 7.30
CA LEU A 84 8.19 -14.48 7.42
C LEU A 84 8.74 -15.12 6.13
N ALA A 85 7.99 -16.00 5.48
CA ALA A 85 8.35 -16.57 4.18
C ALA A 85 8.34 -15.50 3.08
N LEU A 86 7.31 -14.66 3.02
CA LEU A 86 7.25 -13.54 2.08
C LEU A 86 8.41 -12.55 2.30
N ARG A 87 8.73 -12.23 3.56
CA ARG A 87 9.87 -11.38 3.91
C ARG A 87 11.20 -12.02 3.53
N ALA A 88 11.37 -13.33 3.78
CA ALA A 88 12.57 -14.07 3.42
C ALA A 88 12.74 -14.19 1.90
N ASP A 89 11.66 -14.46 1.16
CA ASP A 89 11.64 -14.49 -0.30
C ASP A 89 11.96 -13.11 -0.88
N ILE A 90 11.39 -12.04 -0.32
CA ILE A 90 11.69 -10.65 -0.73
C ILE A 90 13.15 -10.28 -0.44
N GLN A 91 13.71 -10.74 0.68
CA GLN A 91 15.12 -10.48 1.03
C GLN A 91 16.09 -11.31 0.19
N ALA A 92 15.75 -12.56 -0.12
CA ALA A 92 16.57 -13.46 -0.93
C ALA A 92 16.57 -13.07 -2.42
N ASP A 93 15.45 -12.56 -2.94
CA ASP A 93 15.27 -12.17 -4.35
C ASP A 93 15.14 -10.65 -4.55
N SER A 94 15.79 -9.82 -3.74
CA SER A 94 15.59 -8.35 -3.81
C SER A 94 16.10 -7.65 -5.07
N GLN A 95 16.75 -8.34 -6.01
CA GLN A 95 17.36 -7.73 -7.22
C GLN A 95 16.59 -7.80 -8.56
N PRO A 96 15.72 -8.78 -8.89
CA PRO A 96 15.12 -8.87 -10.23
C PRO A 96 14.01 -7.84 -10.47
N TYR A 97 13.35 -7.35 -9.40
CA TYR A 97 12.09 -6.59 -9.53
C TYR A 97 12.28 -5.11 -9.88
N TRP A 98 13.43 -4.51 -9.53
CA TRP A 98 13.72 -3.09 -9.76
C TRP A 98 13.77 -2.69 -11.25
N ARG A 99 13.94 -3.67 -12.14
CA ARG A 99 14.09 -3.42 -13.58
C ARG A 99 12.84 -3.72 -14.41
N ILE A 100 11.73 -4.12 -13.79
CA ILE A 100 10.55 -4.51 -14.57
C ILE A 100 9.90 -3.26 -15.18
N PRO A 101 9.89 -3.13 -16.52
CA PRO A 101 9.32 -1.98 -17.20
C PRO A 101 7.85 -1.79 -16.82
N SER A 102 7.39 -0.53 -16.74
CA SER A 102 6.02 -0.18 -16.31
C SER A 102 4.92 -0.90 -17.10
N PHE A 103 5.16 -1.17 -18.39
CA PHE A 103 4.21 -1.88 -19.26
C PHE A 103 4.07 -3.37 -18.95
N LEU A 104 5.07 -4.00 -18.31
CA LEU A 104 5.02 -5.41 -17.92
C LEU A 104 4.40 -5.64 -16.53
N ARG A 105 4.25 -4.58 -15.72
CA ARG A 105 3.71 -4.67 -14.35
C ARG A 105 2.25 -5.14 -14.29
N GLY A 106 1.48 -4.93 -15.37
CA GLY A 106 0.11 -5.44 -15.49
C GLY A 106 0.00 -6.95 -15.67
N PHE A 107 1.11 -7.62 -16.03
CA PHE A 107 1.17 -9.05 -16.30
C PHE A 107 1.85 -9.85 -15.18
N MET A 108 2.21 -9.19 -14.07
CA MET A 108 2.81 -9.86 -12.92
C MET A 108 1.82 -10.81 -12.25
N PRO A 109 2.27 -12.01 -11.82
CA PRO A 109 1.52 -12.83 -10.88
C PRO A 109 1.12 -12.01 -9.63
N LYS A 110 -0.02 -12.35 -9.02
CA LYS A 110 -0.56 -11.60 -7.87
C LYS A 110 0.46 -11.47 -6.73
N SER A 111 1.13 -12.56 -6.35
CA SER A 111 2.16 -12.57 -5.31
C SER A 111 3.35 -11.67 -5.65
N TRP A 112 3.76 -11.62 -6.92
CA TRP A 112 4.86 -10.74 -7.38
C TRP A 112 4.47 -9.28 -7.34
N LYS A 113 3.22 -8.96 -7.70
CA LYS A 113 2.69 -7.61 -7.62
C LYS A 113 2.63 -7.13 -6.18
N GLU A 114 2.24 -8.00 -5.25
CA GLU A 114 2.21 -7.69 -3.81
C GLU A 114 3.62 -7.48 -3.24
N ALA A 115 4.58 -8.36 -3.56
CA ALA A 115 5.98 -8.20 -3.18
C ALA A 115 6.61 -6.92 -3.75
N TRP A 116 6.31 -6.60 -5.01
CA TRP A 116 6.74 -5.35 -5.64
C TRP A 116 6.11 -4.13 -4.96
N HIS A 117 4.79 -4.12 -4.74
CA HIS A 117 4.12 -3.06 -4.01
C HIS A 117 4.69 -2.88 -2.60
N TYR A 118 4.99 -3.97 -1.89
CA TYR A 118 5.62 -3.91 -0.57
C TYR A 118 6.94 -3.14 -0.63
N HIS A 119 7.85 -3.58 -1.52
CA HIS A 119 9.19 -3.01 -1.63
C HIS A 119 9.17 -1.54 -2.05
N GLU A 120 8.37 -1.20 -3.06
CA GLU A 120 8.25 0.15 -3.57
C GLU A 120 7.55 1.09 -2.59
N SER A 121 6.57 0.60 -1.82
CA SER A 121 5.92 1.39 -0.78
C SER A 121 6.90 1.73 0.35
N LEU A 122 7.70 0.75 0.77
CA LEU A 122 8.73 0.95 1.79
C LEU A 122 9.76 1.99 1.32
N THR A 123 10.29 1.82 0.10
CA THR A 123 11.25 2.76 -0.51
C THR A 123 10.64 4.16 -0.66
N TYR A 124 9.39 4.23 -1.10
CA TYR A 124 8.67 5.48 -1.22
C TYR A 124 8.56 6.21 0.12
N ILE A 125 8.26 5.51 1.22
CA ILE A 125 8.16 6.12 2.55
C ILE A 125 9.53 6.62 2.99
N ASP A 126 10.59 5.81 2.90
CA ASP A 126 11.94 6.22 3.30
C ASP A 126 12.49 7.40 2.48
N ASP A 127 12.07 7.56 1.21
CA ASP A 127 12.37 8.75 0.41
C ASP A 127 11.50 9.97 0.76
N SER A 128 10.21 9.73 1.01
CA SER A 128 9.20 10.79 1.19
C SER A 128 9.29 11.48 2.53
N ILE A 129 9.39 10.70 3.60
CA ILE A 129 9.28 11.22 4.97
C ILE A 129 10.37 12.25 5.25
N PRO A 130 11.66 12.00 4.97
CA PRO A 130 12.71 13.01 5.19
C PRO A 130 12.45 14.30 4.42
N LYS A 131 11.96 14.24 3.18
CA LYS A 131 11.70 15.44 2.37
C LYS A 131 10.56 16.28 2.94
N ILE A 132 9.54 15.64 3.50
CA ILE A 132 8.42 16.31 4.14
C ILE A 132 8.85 16.91 5.48
N VAL A 133 9.43 16.10 6.37
CA VAL A 133 9.59 16.47 7.79
C VAL A 133 10.91 17.18 8.10
N SER A 134 11.92 17.12 7.21
CA SER A 134 13.19 17.80 7.44
C SER A 134 13.04 19.30 7.64
N ASN A 135 12.19 19.92 6.83
CA ASN A 135 11.91 21.35 6.86
C ASN A 135 10.42 21.67 7.03
N TRP A 136 9.60 20.67 7.37
CA TRP A 136 8.13 20.83 7.45
C TRP A 136 7.58 21.42 6.13
N ASP A 137 7.84 20.74 5.02
CA ASP A 137 7.46 21.18 3.68
C ASP A 137 6.02 20.74 3.33
N THR A 138 5.10 21.70 3.40
CA THR A 138 3.68 21.48 3.06
C THR A 138 3.43 21.27 1.58
N GLN A 139 4.28 21.79 0.69
CA GLN A 139 4.17 21.57 -0.75
C GLN A 139 4.56 20.14 -1.10
N GLU A 140 5.65 19.66 -0.51
CA GLU A 140 6.11 18.29 -0.71
C GLU A 140 5.13 17.28 -0.11
N PHE A 141 4.55 17.58 1.07
CA PHE A 141 3.44 16.81 1.62
C PHE A 141 2.27 16.73 0.64
N SER A 142 1.81 17.88 0.14
CA SER A 142 0.66 17.95 -0.77
C SER A 142 0.88 17.20 -2.08
N ARG A 143 2.12 17.16 -2.60
CA ARG A 143 2.44 16.38 -3.81
C ARG A 143 2.41 14.87 -3.61
N ARG A 144 2.58 14.42 -2.37
CA ARG A 144 2.73 13.01 -1.99
C ARG A 144 1.45 12.40 -1.41
N CYS A 145 0.46 13.23 -1.08
CA CYS A 145 -0.80 12.79 -0.50
C CYS A 145 -1.89 12.49 -1.54
N THR A 146 -2.85 11.65 -1.15
CA THR A 146 -4.07 11.42 -1.91
C THR A 146 -4.93 12.70 -1.92
N PRO A 147 -5.70 12.95 -2.99
CA PRO A 147 -6.66 14.06 -3.01
C PRO A 147 -7.65 14.02 -1.84
N THR A 148 -8.03 12.81 -1.40
CA THR A 148 -8.93 12.62 -0.26
C THR A 148 -8.32 13.10 1.06
N LEU A 149 -7.05 12.77 1.33
CA LEU A 149 -6.33 13.26 2.51
C LEU A 149 -6.15 14.80 2.47
N LEU A 150 -5.93 15.36 1.28
CA LEU A 150 -5.85 16.81 1.12
C LEU A 150 -7.20 17.51 1.30
N GLN A 151 -8.31 16.89 0.89
CA GLN A 151 -9.64 17.46 1.07
C GLN A 151 -10.07 17.50 2.54
N SER A 152 -9.67 16.50 3.34
CA SER A 152 -9.94 16.49 4.78
C SER A 152 -9.09 17.50 5.56
N THR A 153 -8.02 18.01 4.96
CA THR A 153 -7.07 18.92 5.60
C THR A 153 -7.08 20.28 4.89
N GLN A 154 -7.75 21.29 5.46
CA GLN A 154 -7.70 22.65 4.90
C GLN A 154 -6.26 23.15 4.81
N ARG A 155 -5.90 23.82 3.72
CA ARG A 155 -4.51 24.21 3.44
C ARG A 155 -3.95 25.12 4.53
N GLU A 156 -4.70 26.12 4.98
CA GLU A 156 -4.25 27.01 6.06
C GLU A 156 -4.04 26.24 7.37
N ALA A 157 -4.89 25.23 7.65
CA ALA A 157 -4.74 24.38 8.83
C ALA A 157 -3.50 23.48 8.76
N LEU A 158 -3.14 22.99 7.57
CA LEU A 158 -1.91 22.23 7.35
C LEU A 158 -0.67 23.08 7.57
N GLU A 159 -0.63 24.29 6.98
CA GLU A 159 0.48 25.23 7.15
C GLU A 159 0.66 25.62 8.62
N GLN A 160 -0.42 25.90 9.34
CA GLN A 160 -0.38 26.16 10.77
C GLN A 160 0.14 24.94 11.56
N SER A 161 -0.35 23.74 11.26
CA SER A 161 0.08 22.52 11.96
C SER A 161 1.58 22.26 11.78
N PHE A 162 2.10 22.49 10.58
CA PHE A 162 3.53 22.31 10.29
C PHE A 162 4.38 23.40 10.95
N ALA A 163 3.89 24.64 11.00
CA ALA A 163 4.54 25.71 11.75
C ALA A 163 4.57 25.43 13.27
N ASP A 164 3.46 24.92 13.82
CA ASP A 164 3.37 24.53 15.23
C ASP A 164 4.35 23.39 15.53
N MET A 165 4.45 22.41 14.64
CA MET A 165 5.39 21.30 14.78
C MET A 165 6.85 21.75 14.65
N LEU A 166 7.16 22.69 13.75
CA LEU A 166 8.48 23.31 13.68
C LEU A 166 8.82 24.07 14.97
N GLY A 167 7.85 24.80 15.55
CA GLY A 167 8.05 25.50 16.83
C GLY A 167 8.28 24.54 17.99
N ARG A 168 7.55 23.41 18.03
CA ARG A 168 7.63 22.41 19.10
C ARG A 168 8.84 21.50 18.99
N CYS A 169 9.11 20.96 17.80
CA CYS A 169 10.15 19.94 17.60
C CYS A 169 11.45 20.54 17.08
N GLY A 170 11.41 21.69 16.42
CA GLY A 170 12.54 22.22 15.64
C GLY A 170 12.72 21.49 14.32
N LYS A 171 13.90 21.63 13.72
CA LYS A 171 14.27 20.92 12.47
C LYS A 171 14.64 19.47 12.75
N MET A 172 14.44 18.61 11.75
CA MET A 172 14.91 17.23 11.84
C MET A 172 16.44 17.19 11.82
N THR A 173 17.05 16.46 12.75
CA THR A 173 18.49 16.26 12.84
C THR A 173 18.91 14.90 12.29
N ALA A 174 18.08 13.87 12.48
CA ALA A 174 18.32 12.54 11.94
C ALA A 174 17.02 11.81 11.63
N TYR A 175 16.96 11.14 10.48
CA TYR A 175 15.89 10.18 10.17
C TYR A 175 16.34 8.79 10.60
N GLN A 176 15.57 8.14 11.47
CA GLN A 176 15.91 6.84 12.06
C GLN A 176 15.29 5.66 11.29
N GLY A 177 14.62 5.94 10.17
CA GLY A 177 13.99 4.93 9.33
C GLY A 177 12.66 4.41 9.85
N ILE A 178 12.08 3.52 9.04
CA ILE A 178 10.85 2.80 9.37
C ILE A 178 11.14 1.74 10.45
N LYS A 179 10.36 1.76 11.53
CA LYS A 179 10.39 0.80 12.64
C LYS A 179 9.36 -0.32 12.48
N TYR A 180 8.24 -0.03 11.83
CA TYR A 180 7.20 -0.99 11.50
C TYR A 180 6.62 -0.71 10.12
N PHE A 181 6.38 -1.78 9.36
CA PHE A 181 5.75 -1.72 8.04
C PHE A 181 4.90 -2.97 7.81
N GLY A 182 3.60 -2.78 7.55
CA GLY A 182 2.65 -3.89 7.44
C GLY A 182 1.36 -3.52 6.74
N LEU A 183 0.54 -4.52 6.42
CA LEU A 183 -0.78 -4.30 5.82
C LEU A 183 -1.75 -3.72 6.86
N ASP A 184 -2.49 -2.68 6.47
CA ASP A 184 -3.52 -2.04 7.29
C ASP A 184 -4.72 -2.97 7.53
N ASN A 185 -5.17 -3.63 6.46
CA ASN A 185 -6.22 -4.63 6.48
C ASN A 185 -6.10 -5.51 5.21
N PRO A 186 -6.01 -6.83 5.31
CA PRO A 186 -5.90 -7.71 4.15
C PRO A 186 -7.21 -7.85 3.35
N HIS A 187 -8.35 -7.40 3.90
CA HIS A 187 -9.68 -7.64 3.32
C HIS A 187 -10.32 -6.44 2.61
N GLU A 188 -9.89 -5.20 2.88
CA GLU A 188 -10.43 -4.00 2.21
C GLU A 188 -9.32 -2.97 1.93
N ASN A 189 -9.19 -2.55 0.66
CA ASN A 189 -8.25 -1.53 0.17
C ASN A 189 -6.82 -1.70 0.73
N SER A 190 -6.05 -2.57 0.09
CA SER A 190 -4.67 -2.95 0.42
C SER A 190 -3.73 -1.74 0.51
N GLY A 191 -3.66 -1.12 1.68
CA GLY A 191 -2.72 -0.07 2.01
C GLY A 191 -1.68 -0.59 2.99
N TRP A 192 -0.51 0.04 2.99
CA TRP A 192 0.56 -0.30 3.89
C TRP A 192 0.67 0.76 4.98
N GLN A 193 0.51 0.35 6.23
CA GLN A 193 0.78 1.17 7.38
C GLN A 193 2.27 1.19 7.67
N PHE A 194 2.73 2.33 8.17
CA PHE A 194 4.08 2.48 8.65
C PHE A 194 4.15 3.22 9.97
N VAL A 195 5.19 2.90 10.73
CA VAL A 195 5.67 3.68 11.86
C VAL A 195 7.14 3.95 11.61
N ALA A 196 7.51 5.21 11.53
CA ALA A 196 8.89 5.67 11.40
C ALA A 196 9.27 6.53 12.59
N GLN A 197 10.56 6.73 12.77
CA GLN A 197 11.10 7.58 13.84
C GLN A 197 12.06 8.60 13.24
N ALA A 198 12.06 9.80 13.81
CA ALA A 198 13.03 10.83 13.50
C ALA A 198 13.40 11.61 14.76
N ASP A 199 14.63 12.07 14.81
CA ASP A 199 15.15 12.97 15.83
C ASP A 199 15.09 14.40 15.30
N PHE A 200 14.76 15.32 16.19
CA PHE A 200 14.63 16.74 15.93
C PHE A 200 15.45 17.53 16.96
N GLU A 201 15.59 18.83 16.75
CA GLU A 201 16.36 19.71 17.64
C GLU A 201 15.84 19.67 19.09
N HIS A 202 14.53 19.49 19.30
CA HIS A 202 13.87 19.53 20.61
C HIS A 202 13.31 18.18 21.09
N GLY A 203 13.84 17.05 20.59
CA GLY A 203 13.39 15.71 21.00
C GLY A 203 13.29 14.75 19.83
N TRP A 204 12.47 13.71 19.98
CA TRP A 204 12.22 12.73 18.92
C TRP A 204 10.73 12.57 18.69
N ALA A 205 10.34 12.20 17.48
CA ALA A 205 8.95 11.98 17.15
C ALA A 205 8.73 10.65 16.43
N ILE A 206 7.56 10.09 16.68
CA ILE A 206 7.03 8.95 15.94
C ILE A 206 6.16 9.50 14.82
N ILE A 207 6.45 9.04 13.61
CA ILE A 207 5.72 9.39 12.40
C ILE A 207 4.92 8.16 12.00
N THR A 208 3.59 8.26 12.01
CA THR A 208 2.71 7.18 11.60
C THR A 208 1.98 7.55 10.34
N GLY A 209 1.62 6.56 9.54
CA GLY A 209 0.88 6.82 8.33
C GLY A 209 0.47 5.56 7.59
N ARG A 210 -0.16 5.79 6.45
CA ARG A 210 -0.60 4.76 5.52
C ARG A 210 -0.30 5.23 4.11
N VAL A 211 0.24 4.34 3.29
CA VAL A 211 0.35 4.54 1.84
C VAL A 211 -0.58 3.60 1.09
N ILE A 212 -1.13 4.08 -0.02
CA ILE A 212 -1.97 3.30 -0.92
C ILE A 212 -1.47 3.44 -2.37
N TRP A 213 -1.81 2.45 -3.19
CA TRP A 213 -1.56 2.50 -4.63
C TRP A 213 -2.77 3.03 -5.38
N GLN A 214 -2.60 4.12 -6.11
CA GLN A 214 -3.58 4.65 -7.06
C GLN A 214 -3.03 4.52 -8.48
N GLY A 215 -3.46 3.48 -9.19
CA GLY A 215 -2.89 3.12 -10.49
C GLY A 215 -1.44 2.66 -10.34
N GLN A 216 -0.50 3.43 -10.89
CA GLN A 216 0.95 3.16 -10.80
C GLN A 216 1.68 4.05 -9.78
N ARG A 217 0.96 4.85 -8.99
CA ARG A 217 1.55 5.78 -8.02
C ARG A 217 1.25 5.31 -6.60
N CYS A 218 2.29 5.33 -5.76
CA CYS A 218 2.17 5.20 -4.32
C CYS A 218 1.96 6.60 -3.72
N LEU A 219 0.96 6.75 -2.84
CA LEU A 219 0.58 8.03 -2.23
C LEU A 219 0.26 7.83 -0.75
N LEU A 220 0.52 8.85 0.07
CA LEU A 220 0.11 8.93 1.47
C LEU A 220 -1.40 9.15 1.56
N ASP A 221 -2.09 8.26 2.26
CA ASP A 221 -3.52 8.33 2.54
C ASP A 221 -3.81 8.68 4.00
N HIS A 222 -2.84 8.42 4.88
CA HIS A 222 -2.83 8.87 6.26
C HIS A 222 -1.43 9.30 6.66
N PHE A 223 -1.33 10.34 7.49
CA PHE A 223 -0.07 10.85 8.02
C PHE A 223 -0.33 11.57 9.35
N SER A 224 0.44 11.21 10.37
CA SER A 224 0.36 11.80 11.69
C SER A 224 1.73 11.80 12.36
N ILE A 225 1.95 12.74 13.27
CA ILE A 225 3.19 12.84 14.03
C ILE A 225 2.83 12.98 15.50
N SER A 226 3.35 12.05 16.29
CA SER A 226 3.27 12.06 17.74
C SER A 226 4.65 12.37 18.29
N ASN A 227 4.81 13.57 18.85
CA ASN A 227 6.04 13.98 19.50
C ASN A 227 6.10 13.40 20.92
N ALA A 228 7.24 12.80 21.29
CA ALA A 228 7.59 12.49 22.66
C ALA A 228 8.67 13.47 23.12
N VAL A 229 8.25 14.53 23.82
CA VAL A 229 9.14 15.48 24.50
C VAL A 229 9.68 14.83 25.76
#